data_AF-A0A1M7Z3G9-F1
#
_entry.id   AF-A0A1M7Z3G9-F1
#
_cell.length_a   1.000
_cell.length_b   1.000
_cell.length_c   1.000
_cell.angle_alpha   90.00
_cell.angle_beta   90.00
_cell.angle_gamma   90.00
#
_symmetry.space_group_name_H-M   'P 1'
#
loop_
_entity.id
_entity.type
_entity.pdbx_description
1 polymer ?
#
loop_
_entity_poly.entity_id
_entity_poly.type
_entity_poly.pdbx_seq_one_letter_code
_entity_poly.pdbx_strand_id
1 'polypeptide(L)' 'MSIKDRIESLEQQIYVACSEGDEQTVNRLEKQLEQLQGFMEQPLTDETLEHIYFSEDEWR' A
#
# COMPACT_ATOMS: atom_id res chain seq x y z
N MET A 1 13.88 -2.98 -1.43
CA MET A 1 12.57 -3.62 -1.58
C MET A 1 11.79 -2.73 -2.53
N SER A 2 11.32 -3.23 -3.67
CA SER A 2 10.68 -2.39 -4.68
C SER A 2 9.22 -2.15 -4.32
N ILE A 3 8.65 -1.02 -4.76
CA ILE A 3 7.23 -0.69 -4.56
C ILE A 3 6.33 -1.82 -5.10
N LYS A 4 6.78 -2.56 -6.13
CA LYS A 4 6.10 -3.75 -6.64
C LYS A 4 5.96 -4.89 -5.61
N ASP A 5 7.03 -5.27 -4.92
CA ASP A 5 6.97 -6.22 -3.79
C ASP A 5 6.01 -5.75 -2.69
N ARG A 6 5.93 -4.42 -2.50
CA ARG A 6 5.04 -3.78 -1.52
C ARG A 6 3.57 -3.96 -1.87
N ILE A 7 3.23 -3.73 -3.14
CA ILE A 7 1.88 -3.90 -3.66
C ILE A 7 1.49 -5.37 -3.55
N GLU A 8 2.36 -6.29 -3.98
CA GLU A 8 2.10 -7.73 -3.84
C GLU A 8 1.89 -8.14 -2.37
N SER A 9 2.64 -7.54 -1.44
CA SER A 9 2.46 -7.80 -0.01
C SER A 9 1.16 -7.22 0.55
N LEU A 10 0.73 -6.04 0.11
CA LEU A 10 -0.57 -5.45 0.48
C LEU A 10 -1.73 -6.27 -0.10
N GLU A 11 -1.65 -6.66 -1.37
CA GLU A 11 -2.66 -7.52 -2.02
C GLU A 11 -2.79 -8.87 -1.34
N GLN A 12 -1.68 -9.50 -0.94
CA GLN A 12 -1.71 -10.73 -0.15
C GLN A 12 -2.37 -10.53 1.21
N GLN A 13 -2.07 -9.44 1.91
CA GLN A 13 -2.69 -9.15 3.20
C GLN A 13 -4.20 -8.87 3.05
N ILE A 14 -4.61 -8.21 1.97
CA ILE A 14 -6.04 -8.00 1.64
C ILE A 14 -6.72 -9.34 1.42
N TYR A 15 -6.09 -10.24 0.66
CA TYR A 15 -6.62 -11.57 0.39
C TYR A 15 -6.79 -12.42 1.66
N VAL A 16 -5.82 -12.34 2.58
CA VAL A 16 -5.88 -13.03 3.89
C VAL A 16 -6.97 -12.42 4.76
N ALA A 17 -7.02 -11.09 4.90
CA ALA A 17 -8.02 -10.39 5.70
C ALA A 17 -9.46 -10.62 5.16
N CYS A 18 -9.63 -10.69 3.84
CA CYS A 18 -10.90 -11.10 3.21
C CYS A 18 -11.31 -12.53 3.61
N SER A 19 -10.35 -13.45 3.71
CA SER A 19 -10.60 -14.84 4.12
C SER A 19 -10.95 -14.96 5.60
N GLU A 20 -10.43 -14.05 6.43
CA GLU A 20 -10.73 -13.95 7.86
C GLU A 20 -12.02 -13.15 8.15
N GLY A 21 -12.57 -12.47 7.15
CA GLY A 21 -13.74 -11.59 7.30
C GLY A 21 -13.42 -10.29 8.04
N ASP A 22 -12.15 -9.89 8.09
CA ASP A 22 -11.70 -8.70 8.81
C ASP A 22 -11.78 -7.46 7.91
N GLU A 23 -12.98 -6.91 7.79
CA GLU A 23 -13.30 -5.74 6.95
C GLU A 23 -12.52 -4.48 7.38
N GLN A 24 -12.17 -4.36 8.67
CA GLN A 24 -11.33 -3.28 9.20
C GLN A 24 -9.94 -3.32 8.59
N THR A 25 -9.33 -4.50 8.55
CA THR A 25 -7.99 -4.71 8.00
C THR A 25 -8.00 -4.55 6.48
N VAL A 26 -9.00 -5.11 5.79
CA VAL A 26 -9.18 -4.92 4.34
C VAL A 26 -9.27 -3.44 3.97
N ASN A 27 -10.14 -2.67 4.63
CA ASN A 27 -10.34 -1.25 4.32
C ASN A 27 -9.11 -0.39 4.62
N ARG A 28 -8.27 -0.80 5.57
CA ARG A 28 -7.01 -0.11 5.87
C ARG A 28 -5.96 -0.41 4.79
N LEU A 29 -5.85 -1.68 4.39
CA LEU A 29 -4.93 -2.13 3.35
C LEU A 29 -5.32 -1.60 1.96
N GLU A 30 -6.61 -1.55 1.63
CA GLU A 30 -7.11 -0.96 0.38
C GLU A 30 -6.76 0.52 0.29
N LYS A 31 -6.92 1.30 1.36
CA LYS A 31 -6.49 2.70 1.39
C LYS A 31 -4.99 2.87 1.19
N GLN A 32 -4.18 1.96 1.72
CA GLN A 32 -2.73 2.00 1.52
C GLN A 32 -2.36 1.68 0.06
N LEU A 33 -3.06 0.71 -0.53
CA LEU A 33 -2.87 0.30 -1.91
C LEU A 33 -3.33 1.37 -2.89
N GLU A 34 -4.47 2.02 -2.63
CA GLU A 34 -5.00 3.12 -3.44
C GLU A 34 -4.07 4.34 -3.42
N GLN A 35 -3.48 4.67 -2.26
CA GLN A 35 -2.45 5.72 -2.18
C GLN A 35 -1.23 5.34 -3.03
N LEU A 36 -0.70 4.13 -2.88
CA LEU A 36 0.43 3.63 -3.66
C LEU A 36 0.16 3.60 -5.17
N GLN A 37 -1.06 3.21 -5.58
CA GLN A 37 -1.49 3.26 -6.98
C GLN A 37 -1.60 4.68 -7.49
N GLY A 38 -2.18 5.60 -6.71
CA GLY A 38 -2.24 7.02 -7.05
C GLY A 38 -0.86 7.63 -7.28
N PHE A 39 0.15 7.23 -6.49
CA PHE A 39 1.53 7.63 -6.70
C PHE A 39 2.20 6.93 -7.89
N MET A 40 1.79 5.71 -8.28
CA MET A 40 2.27 5.01 -9.48
C MET A 40 1.69 5.58 -10.79
N GLU A 41 0.46 6.08 -10.76
CA GLU A 41 -0.19 6.73 -11.92
C GLU A 41 0.41 8.11 -12.21
N GLN A 42 1.04 8.73 -11.21
CA GLN A 42 1.83 9.94 -11.38
C GLN A 42 3.29 9.59 -11.74
N PRO A 43 4.00 10.43 -12.52
CA PRO A 43 5.42 10.21 -12.76
C PRO A 43 6.13 10.17 -11.41
N LEU A 44 6.73 9.01 -11.09
CA LEU A 44 7.47 8.77 -9.85
C LEU A 44 8.69 9.71 -9.79
N THR A 45 8.48 10.94 -9.34
CA THR A 45 9.53 11.91 -9.03
C THR A 45 10.10 11.62 -7.65
N ASP A 46 11.32 12.09 -7.39
CA ASP A 46 12.04 11.87 -6.12
C ASP A 46 11.19 12.23 -4.89
N GLU A 47 10.39 13.30 -4.99
CA GLU A 47 9.40 13.74 -4.00
C GLU A 47 8.28 12.72 -3.73
N THR A 48 7.81 12.00 -4.76
CA THR A 48 6.77 10.96 -4.60
C THR A 48 7.33 9.70 -3.94
N LEU A 49 8.60 9.38 -4.20
CA LEU A 49 9.29 8.28 -3.54
C LEU A 49 9.53 8.59 -2.06
N GLU A 50 9.96 9.82 -1.72
CA GLU A 50 10.09 10.25 -0.33
C GLU A 50 8.74 10.21 0.41
N HIS A 51 7.66 10.65 -0.22
CA HIS A 51 6.32 10.57 0.36
C HIS A 51 5.85 9.14 0.62
N ILE A 52 6.14 8.21 -0.30
CA ILE A 52 5.85 6.79 -0.11
C ILE A 52 6.66 6.22 1.06
N TYR A 53 7.97 6.50 1.13
CA TYR A 53 8.83 6.05 2.24
C TYR A 53 8.42 6.63 3.59
N PHE A 54 7.89 7.87 3.62
CA PHE A 54 7.44 8.51 4.85
C PHE A 54 6.10 7.92 5.35
N SER A 55 5.14 7.71 4.45
CA SER A 55 3.87 7.05 4.78
C SER A 55 4.08 5.61 5.26
N GLU A 56 5.11 4.94 4.76
CA GLU A 56 5.49 3.59 5.20
C GLU A 56 5.98 3.51 6.66
N ASP A 57 6.63 4.57 7.17
CA ASP A 57 7.12 4.60 8.55
C ASP A 57 5.97 4.86 9.55
N GLU A 58 4.95 5.61 9.13
CA GLU A 58 3.72 5.86 9.90
C GLU A 58 2.80 4.63 9.97
N TRP A 59 2.89 3.75 8.97
CA TRP A 59 2.09 2.52 8.87
C TRP A 59 2.71 1.32 9.59
N ARG A 60 3.86 1.51 10.25
CA ARG A 60 4.67 0.45 10.84
C ARG A 60 4.34 0.16 12.30
#